data_AF-A0A954PIH3-F1
#
_entry.id   AF-A0A954PIH3-F1
#
_cell.length_a   1.000
_cell.length_b   1.000
_cell.length_c   1.000
_cell.angle_alpha   90.00
_cell.angle_beta   90.00
_cell.angle_gamma   90.00
#
_symmetry.space_group_name_H-M   'P 1'
#
loop_
_entity.id
_entity.type
_entity.pdbx_description
1 polymer ?
#
loop_
_entity_poly.entity_id
_entity_poly.type
_entity_poly.pdbx_seq_one_letter_code
_entity_poly.pdbx_strand_id
1 'polypeptide(L)' 'MSHLADGAKRFKEFVLPSGRRIDFLETVTGTVFELKPNNALAMRQEIRQINSYISELKSMPQFQGINWKGVLDLY' A
#
# COMPACT_ATOMS: atom_id res chain seq x y z
N MET A 1 4.75 -22.53 -12.26
CA MET A 1 5.63 -21.49 -12.82
C MET A 1 4.76 -20.48 -13.54
N SER A 2 4.32 -19.42 -12.85
CA SER A 2 3.51 -18.36 -13.44
C SER A 2 4.43 -17.34 -14.12
N HIS A 3 4.15 -17.08 -15.39
CA HIS A 3 4.84 -16.11 -16.24
C HIS A 3 4.87 -14.71 -15.59
N LEU A 4 6.05 -14.30 -15.15
CA LEU A 4 6.37 -12.89 -14.90
C LEU A 4 7.63 -12.56 -15.68
N ALA A 5 7.43 -12.11 -16.92
CA ALA A 5 8.37 -11.20 -17.57
C ALA A 5 7.80 -9.78 -17.39
N ASP A 6 8.68 -8.80 -17.19
CA ASP A 6 8.44 -7.36 -16.95
C ASP A 6 8.09 -6.93 -15.53
N GLY A 7 9.11 -6.60 -14.73
CA GLY A 7 9.21 -5.34 -13.96
C GLY A 7 8.11 -4.89 -12.98
N ALA A 8 6.98 -5.58 -12.87
CA ALA A 8 5.83 -5.17 -12.07
C ALA A 8 6.02 -5.68 -10.63
N LYS A 9 6.44 -4.80 -9.73
CA LYS A 9 6.46 -5.09 -8.29
C LYS A 9 5.24 -4.50 -7.57
N ARG A 10 4.11 -4.49 -8.29
CA ARG A 10 2.78 -4.10 -7.80
C ARG A 10 2.01 -5.34 -7.33
N PHE A 11 1.63 -5.34 -6.06
CA PHE A 11 0.77 -6.35 -5.46
C PHE A 11 -0.62 -5.76 -5.27
N LYS A 12 -1.66 -6.43 -5.77
CA LYS A 12 -3.04 -6.11 -5.44
C LYS A 12 -3.43 -6.84 -4.16
N GLU A 13 -4.21 -6.19 -3.30
CA GLU A 13 -4.79 -6.78 -2.09
C GLU A 13 -3.72 -7.38 -1.16
N PHE A 14 -2.63 -6.65 -0.96
CA PHE A 14 -1.51 -7.11 -0.15
C PHE A 14 -1.89 -7.16 1.34
N VAL A 15 -1.72 -8.33 1.96
CA VAL A 15 -2.06 -8.56 3.36
C VAL A 15 -0.83 -8.34 4.24
N LEU A 16 -0.99 -7.45 5.22
CA LEU A 16 0.01 -7.14 6.24
C LEU A 16 0.00 -8.19 7.36
N PRO A 17 1.09 -8.33 8.14
CA PRO A 17 1.14 -9.19 9.32
C PRO A 17 -0.01 -8.97 10.33
N SER A 18 -0.52 -7.75 10.45
CA SER A 18 -1.68 -7.41 11.28
C SER A 18 -3.00 -7.98 10.76
N GLY A 19 -3.01 -8.65 9.60
CA GLY A 19 -4.20 -9.10 8.89
C GLY A 19 -4.95 -8.02 8.11
N ARG A 20 -4.46 -6.77 8.11
CA ARG A 20 -5.05 -5.68 7.32
C ARG A 20 -4.60 -5.78 5.86
N ARG A 21 -5.37 -5.17 4.97
CA ARG A 21 -5.16 -5.29 3.52
C ARG A 21 -4.96 -3.91 2.89
N ILE A 22 -3.91 -3.81 2.09
CA ILE A 22 -3.62 -2.67 1.22
C ILE A 22 -4.23 -2.96 -0.16
N ASP A 23 -4.95 -2.01 -0.75
CA ASP A 23 -5.55 -2.21 -2.07
C ASP A 23 -4.48 -2.46 -3.15
N PHE A 24 -3.45 -1.61 -3.23
CA PHE A 24 -2.26 -1.90 -4.03
C PHE A 24 -0.95 -1.45 -3.36
N LEU A 25 0.07 -2.31 -3.42
CA LEU A 25 1.41 -2.05 -2.93
C LEU A 25 2.40 -2.09 -4.09
N GLU A 26 3.05 -0.98 -4.43
CA GLU A 26 4.14 -0.93 -5.42
C GLU A 26 5.48 -0.76 -4.72
N THR A 27 6.31 -1.79 -4.76
CA THR A 27 7.59 -1.81 -4.03
C THR A 27 8.73 -1.13 -4.79
N VAL A 28 8.65 -0.94 -6.12
CA VAL A 28 9.67 -0.18 -6.86
C VAL A 28 9.64 1.29 -6.45
N THR A 29 8.45 1.89 -6.40
CA THR A 29 8.27 3.31 -6.13
C THR A 29 7.93 3.60 -4.66
N GLY A 30 7.87 2.56 -3.82
CA GLY A 30 7.48 2.66 -2.41
C GLY A 30 6.10 3.29 -2.25
N THR A 31 5.09 2.85 -2.99
CA THR A 31 3.76 3.48 -3.00
C THR A 31 2.67 2.54 -2.50
N VAL A 32 1.93 3.00 -1.50
CA VAL A 32 0.70 2.39 -0.98
C VAL A 32 -0.49 3.11 -1.61
N PHE A 33 -1.33 2.40 -2.35
CA PHE A 33 -2.55 2.95 -2.94
C PHE A 33 -3.77 2.43 -2.18
N GLU A 34 -4.70 3.34 -1.89
CA GLU A 34 -6.03 3.05 -1.36
C GLU A 34 -7.09 3.68 -2.26
N LEU A 35 -8.10 2.90 -2.64
CA LEU A 35 -9.22 3.38 -3.47
C LEU A 35 -10.40 3.71 -2.58
N LYS A 36 -10.99 4.91 -2.73
CA LYS A 36 -12.18 5.31 -1.98
C LYS A 36 -13.13 6.16 -2.82
N PRO A 37 -14.44 6.10 -2.53
CA PRO A 37 -15.38 7.06 -3.13
C PRO A 37 -15.07 8.47 -2.60
N ASN A 38 -15.39 9.50 -3.40
CA ASN A 38 -15.15 10.90 -3.04
C ASN A 38 -16.01 11.38 -1.83
N ASN A 39 -15.57 11.05 -0.61
CA ASN A 39 -16.22 11.39 0.65
C ASN A 39 -15.20 11.92 1.67
N ALA A 40 -15.33 13.20 2.03
CA ALA A 40 -14.37 13.92 2.88
C ALA A 40 -14.18 13.33 4.30
N LEU A 41 -15.16 12.64 4.87
CA LEU A 41 -15.01 11.98 6.16
C LEU A 41 -14.20 10.70 6.03
N ALA A 42 -14.47 9.90 5.00
CA ALA A 42 -13.73 8.67 4.71
C ALA A 42 -12.26 8.98 4.41
N MET A 43 -11.97 10.03 3.64
CA MET A 43 -10.59 10.42 3.29
C MET A 43 -9.71 10.68 4.53
N ARG A 44 -10.26 11.34 5.57
CA ARG A 44 -9.49 11.64 6.80
C ARG A 44 -9.16 10.40 7.61
N GLN A 45 -10.05 9.41 7.63
CA GLN A 45 -9.80 8.13 8.30
C GLN A 45 -8.74 7.34 7.52
N GLU A 46 -8.80 7.40 6.19
CA GLU A 46 -7.89 6.67 5.32
C GLU A 46 -6.43 7.12 5.45
N ILE A 47 -6.18 8.42 5.61
CA ILE A 47 -4.82 8.92 5.84
C ILE A 47 -4.18 8.27 7.08
N ARG A 48 -4.95 8.06 8.16
CA ARG A 48 -4.45 7.37 9.35
C ARG A 48 -4.17 5.90 9.09
N GLN A 49 -5.03 5.26 8.30
CA GLN A 49 -4.89 3.87 7.90
C GLN A 49 -3.61 3.65 7.06
N ILE A 50 -3.42 4.46 6.03
CA ILE A 50 -2.21 4.48 5.20
C ILE A 50 -0.94 4.67 6.05
N ASN A 51 -0.94 5.62 6.98
CA ASN A 51 0.22 5.85 7.86
C ASN A 51 0.55 4.62 8.73
N SER A 52 -0.50 3.92 9.19
CA SER A 52 -0.32 2.68 9.95
C SER A 52 0.22 1.55 9.07
N TYR A 53 -0.22 1.43 7.82
CA TYR A 53 0.32 0.49 6.85
C TYR A 53 1.80 0.76 6.57
N ILE A 54 2.16 2.02 6.34
CA ILE A 54 3.55 2.43 6.12
C ILE A 54 4.43 2.08 7.33
N SER A 55 3.92 2.30 8.54
CA SER A 55 4.65 1.95 9.77
C SER A 55 4.93 0.45 9.87
N GLU A 56 3.97 -0.37 9.47
CA GLU A 56 4.11 -1.82 9.45
C GLU A 56 5.03 -2.31 8.32
N LEU A 57 4.90 -1.77 7.11
CA LEU A 57 5.83 -2.06 6.01
C LEU A 57 7.27 -1.73 6.39
N LYS A 58 7.51 -0.64 7.12
CA LYS A 58 8.85 -0.26 7.60
C LYS A 58 9.43 -1.22 8.65
N SER A 59 8.59 -1.95 9.40
CA SER A 59 9.06 -2.94 10.37
C SER A 59 9.38 -4.30 9.73
N MET A 60 8.95 -4.53 8.49
CA MET A 60 9.15 -5.77 7.76
C MET A 60 10.57 -5.83 7.14
N PRO A 61 11.39 -6.86 7.44
CA PRO A 61 12.77 -6.97 6.93
C PRO A 61 12.90 -6.87 5.40
N GLN A 62 11.98 -7.48 4.65
CA GLN A 62 11.98 -7.48 3.18
C GLN A 62 11.68 -6.12 2.54
N PHE A 63 11.20 -5.15 3.33
CA PHE A 63 10.82 -3.81 2.88
C PHE A 63 11.66 -2.71 3.53
N GLN A 64 12.71 -3.09 4.27
CA GLN A 64 13.67 -2.14 4.81
C GLN A 64 14.35 -1.34 3.69
N GLY A 65 14.60 -0.06 3.96
CA GLY A 65 15.25 0.85 3.00
C GLY A 65 14.32 1.42 1.92
N ILE A 66 13.07 0.97 1.82
CA ILE A 66 12.08 1.57 0.90
C ILE A 66 11.52 2.84 1.53
N ASN A 67 11.57 3.95 0.79
CA ASN A 67 10.91 5.18 1.19
C ASN A 67 9.43 5.14 0.77
N TRP A 68 8.57 4.88 1.75
CA TRP A 68 7.14 4.70 1.52
C TRP A 68 6.35 6.02 1.49
N LYS A 69 5.43 6.13 0.54
CA LYS A 69 4.41 7.18 0.44
C LYS A 69 3.03 6.57 0.20
N GLY A 70 1.98 7.28 0.62
CA GLY A 70 0.59 6.93 0.39
C GLY A 70 -0.03 7.73 -0.74
N VAL A 71 -0.91 7.10 -1.52
CA VAL A 71 -1.77 7.73 -2.51
C VAL A 71 -3.20 7.29 -2.22
N LEU A 72 -4.06 8.27 -1.96
CA LEU A 72 -5.50 8.06 -1.91
C LEU A 72 -6.05 8.40 -3.29
N ASP A 73 -6.54 7.41 -4.01
CA ASP A 73 -7.14 7.58 -5.32
C ASP A 73 -8.66 7.54 -5.21
N LEU A 74 -9.33 8.49 -5.87
CA LEU A 74 -10.77 8.69 -5.78
C LEU A 74 -11.43 8.19 -7.06
N TYR A 75 -12.53 7.47 -6.93
CA TYR A 75 -13.36 7.02 -8.05
C TYR A 75 -14.79 7.59 -7.99
#